data_AF-A0A804NSR8-F1
#
_entry.id   AF-A0A804NSR8-F1
#
_cell.length_a   1.000
_cell.length_b   1.000
_cell.length_c   1.000
_cell.angle_alpha   90.00
_cell.angle_beta   90.00
_cell.angle_gamma   90.00
#
_symmetry.space_group_name_H-M   'P 1'
#
loop_
_entity.id
_entity.type
_entity.pdbx_description
1 polymer ?
#
loop_
_entity_poly.entity_id
_entity_poly.type
_entity_poly.pdbx_seq_one_letter_code
_entity_poly.pdbx_strand_id
1 'polypeptide(L)'
;MAKKRKRTDAPAEAAGAEKPDDSAPARPERTLFGFKDLVPDAEPASAGAEAAVAPFRNREKVLITCSRRITYRYRHLMQDVLSLLPHAKKDSKVESKQSKGNALNELLELRSCSSCLFFECRKQKDLYLWMVKSPGGPSVKFLVNAVHTMEELKLTGNHLKGSRPLLTFSTNFDEQPHWKLVKEMITQIFATPKDHRKAKPFHDHVFVFSIVDGHVWFRNYQKPNLADFGSPQ
;
A
#
# COMPACT_ATOMS: atom_id res chain seq x y z
N MET A 1 -54.96 -4.27 38.74
CA MET A 1 -54.14 -3.59 39.76
C MET A 1 -53.10 -4.58 40.27
N ALA A 2 -51.82 -4.44 39.91
CA ALA A 2 -50.74 -5.29 40.40
C ALA A 2 -49.68 -4.41 41.07
N LYS A 3 -49.37 -4.75 42.33
CA LYS A 3 -48.77 -3.90 43.35
C LYS A 3 -47.24 -3.92 43.24
N LYS A 4 -46.66 -2.75 42.97
CA LYS A 4 -45.23 -2.43 42.88
C LYS A 4 -44.52 -2.76 44.21
N ARG A 5 -43.48 -3.61 44.19
CA ARG A 5 -42.60 -3.85 45.35
C ARG A 5 -41.28 -3.11 45.18
N LYS A 6 -41.08 -2.11 46.05
CA LYS A 6 -39.88 -1.30 46.27
C LYS A 6 -38.91 -2.10 47.15
N ARG A 7 -37.65 -2.26 46.74
CA ARG A 7 -36.56 -2.73 47.60
C ARG A 7 -35.56 -1.58 47.79
N THR A 8 -35.24 -1.33 49.04
CA THR A 8 -34.38 -0.28 49.59
C THR A 8 -32.95 -0.79 49.75
N ASP A 9 -31.99 0.12 49.54
CA ASP A 9 -30.54 -0.05 49.68
C ASP A 9 -30.07 -0.35 51.12
N ALA A 10 -29.03 -1.17 51.22
CA ALA A 10 -28.02 -1.15 52.29
C ALA A 10 -26.69 -1.71 51.73
N PRO A 11 -25.52 -1.21 52.19
CA PRO A 11 -24.28 -1.19 51.42
C PRO A 11 -23.45 -2.46 51.59
N ALA A 12 -22.84 -2.94 50.50
CA ALA A 12 -21.83 -4.01 50.54
C ALA A 12 -20.44 -3.42 50.27
N GLU A 13 -19.52 -3.81 51.16
CA GLU A 13 -18.15 -3.33 51.32
C GLU A 13 -17.31 -3.49 50.05
N ALA A 14 -16.50 -2.46 49.75
CA ALA A 14 -15.51 -2.48 48.70
C ALA A 14 -14.28 -3.29 49.15
N ALA A 15 -14.17 -4.53 48.69
CA ALA A 15 -12.93 -5.28 48.74
C ALA A 15 -11.93 -4.68 47.73
N GLY A 16 -10.82 -4.14 48.24
CA GLY A 16 -9.73 -3.61 47.42
C GLY A 16 -9.07 -4.71 46.60
N ALA A 17 -9.06 -4.54 45.27
CA ALA A 17 -8.22 -5.31 44.38
C ALA A 17 -6.87 -4.59 44.22
N GLU A 18 -5.80 -5.26 44.63
CA GLU A 18 -4.41 -4.81 44.51
C GLU A 18 -4.02 -4.64 43.03
N LYS A 19 -3.28 -3.56 42.73
CA LYS A 19 -2.72 -3.29 41.40
C LYS A 19 -1.54 -4.22 41.13
N PRO A 20 -1.39 -4.81 39.93
CA PRO A 20 -0.19 -5.57 39.61
C PRO A 20 1.02 -4.64 39.45
N ASP A 21 2.14 -5.14 39.97
CA ASP A 21 3.46 -4.51 40.08
C ASP A 21 4.01 -4.01 38.73
N ASP A 22 4.44 -2.74 38.68
CA ASP A 22 4.92 -2.01 37.50
C ASP A 22 6.46 -2.10 37.37
N SER A 23 7.00 -3.31 37.51
CA SER A 23 8.46 -3.57 37.54
C SER A 23 9.00 -4.25 36.28
N ALA A 24 8.19 -4.38 35.21
CA ALA A 24 8.69 -4.90 33.93
C ALA A 24 9.39 -3.79 33.12
N PRO A 25 10.62 -4.01 32.62
CA PRO A 25 11.32 -3.01 31.80
C PRO A 25 10.50 -2.69 30.55
N ALA A 26 10.32 -1.38 30.28
CA ALA A 26 9.52 -0.90 29.17
C ALA A 26 9.99 -1.51 27.84
N ARG A 27 9.06 -2.13 27.11
CA ARG A 27 9.36 -2.77 25.83
C ARG A 27 9.89 -1.72 24.85
N PRO A 28 11.09 -1.89 24.26
CA PRO A 28 11.71 -0.88 23.42
C PRO A 28 10.84 -0.57 22.19
N GLU A 29 10.78 0.72 21.84
CA GLU A 29 10.00 1.19 20.69
C GLU A 29 10.55 0.61 19.38
N ARG A 30 9.63 0.11 18.55
CA ARG A 30 9.95 -0.50 17.26
C ARG A 30 9.95 0.55 16.17
N THR A 31 11.06 0.64 15.43
CA THR A 31 11.11 1.36 14.16
C THR A 31 11.16 0.40 12.97
N LEU A 32 11.02 0.92 11.75
CA LEU A 32 10.92 0.15 10.51
C LEU A 32 12.16 -0.73 10.21
N PHE A 33 13.28 -0.49 10.90
CA PHE A 33 14.54 -1.23 10.71
C PHE A 33 15.02 -2.02 11.94
N GLY A 34 14.28 -2.04 13.05
CA GLY A 34 14.65 -2.81 14.25
C GLY A 34 14.29 -2.16 15.60
N PHE A 35 14.75 -2.79 16.69
CA PHE A 35 14.74 -2.22 18.04
C PHE A 35 15.85 -1.18 18.16
N LYS A 36 15.58 -0.06 18.84
CA LYS A 36 16.60 0.96 19.13
C LYS A 36 17.47 0.44 20.27
N ASP A 37 18.72 0.09 19.98
CA ASP A 37 19.69 -0.24 21.04
C ASP A 37 20.01 1.02 21.84
N LEU A 38 19.91 0.92 23.16
CA LEU A 38 20.27 2.00 24.10
C LEU A 38 21.79 2.07 24.18
N VAL A 39 22.37 3.13 23.64
CA VAL A 39 23.77 3.49 23.89
C VAL A 39 23.82 4.16 25.27
N PRO A 40 24.55 3.63 26.27
CA PRO A 40 24.75 4.33 27.52
C PRO A 40 25.80 5.43 27.32
N ASP A 41 25.62 6.54 28.03
CA ASP A 41 26.54 7.68 28.16
C ASP A 41 26.39 8.82 27.14
N ALA A 42 25.33 9.60 27.32
CA ALA A 42 25.33 11.03 27.05
C ALA A 42 24.59 11.76 28.18
N GLU A 43 25.26 12.73 28.81
CA GLU A 43 24.78 13.51 29.97
C GLU A 43 23.47 14.29 29.68
N PRO A 44 22.65 14.59 30.71
CA PRO A 44 21.30 15.10 30.52
C PRO A 44 21.31 16.58 30.16
N ALA A 45 21.41 16.88 28.87
CA ALA A 45 21.14 18.20 28.35
C ALA A 45 19.63 18.49 28.46
N SER A 46 19.28 19.34 29.44
CA SER A 46 18.10 20.21 29.56
C SER A 46 16.85 19.82 28.76
N ALA A 47 15.76 19.59 29.48
CA ALA A 47 14.40 19.40 29.00
C ALA A 47 13.96 20.46 27.96
N GLY A 48 14.29 20.21 26.70
CA GLY A 48 13.62 20.76 25.53
C GLY A 48 12.57 19.75 25.09
N ALA A 49 11.34 20.21 24.90
CA ALA A 49 10.24 19.39 24.41
C ALA A 49 10.69 18.52 23.22
N GLU A 50 10.83 17.22 23.42
CA GLU A 50 10.94 16.26 22.33
C GLU A 50 9.65 16.40 21.53
N ALA A 51 9.73 17.11 20.41
CA ALA A 51 8.65 17.16 19.44
C ALA A 51 8.41 15.71 19.01
N ALA A 52 7.35 15.09 19.56
CA ALA A 52 6.93 13.74 19.23
C ALA A 52 6.95 13.62 17.71
N VAL A 53 7.91 12.86 17.17
CA VAL A 53 8.10 12.73 15.73
C VAL A 53 6.80 12.14 15.21
N ALA A 54 6.02 12.96 14.51
CA ALA A 54 4.71 12.55 14.04
C ALA A 54 4.86 11.23 13.27
N PRO A 55 4.01 10.21 13.55
CA PRO A 55 4.18 8.91 12.93
C PRO A 55 4.16 9.07 11.41
N PHE A 56 5.17 8.50 10.74
CA PHE A 56 5.31 8.60 9.29
C PHE A 56 4.01 8.16 8.61
N ARG A 57 3.39 9.10 7.89
CA ARG A 57 2.10 8.86 7.23
C ARG A 57 2.33 8.91 5.73
N ASN A 58 2.24 7.74 5.09
CA ASN A 58 2.22 7.65 3.63
C ASN A 58 1.02 8.48 3.10
N ARG A 59 1.29 9.48 2.27
CA ARG A 59 0.28 10.36 1.63
C ARG A 59 0.32 10.25 0.10
N GLU A 60 0.73 9.10 -0.42
CA GLU A 60 0.89 8.89 -1.86
C GLU A 60 -0.44 9.03 -2.61
N LYS A 61 -0.41 9.78 -3.71
CA LYS A 61 -1.51 9.91 -4.65
C LYS A 61 -1.02 9.50 -6.03
N VAL A 62 -1.63 8.46 -6.58
CA VAL A 62 -1.20 7.88 -7.86
C VAL A 62 -2.12 8.36 -8.98
N LEU A 63 -1.54 8.86 -10.07
CA LEU A 63 -2.24 9.17 -11.31
C LEU A 63 -2.07 8.01 -12.29
N ILE A 64 -3.17 7.48 -12.82
CA ILE A 64 -3.14 6.45 -13.86
C ILE A 64 -3.65 7.05 -15.17
N THR A 65 -2.82 7.00 -16.20
CA THR A 65 -3.18 7.43 -17.55
C THR A 65 -2.58 6.51 -18.61
N CYS A 66 -3.04 6.64 -19.85
CA CYS A 66 -2.60 5.83 -20.98
C CYS A 66 -2.41 6.67 -22.23
N SER A 67 -1.60 6.17 -23.17
CA SER A 67 -1.47 6.78 -24.48
C SER A 67 -2.75 6.62 -25.29
N ARG A 68 -2.94 7.49 -26.28
CA ARG A 68 -3.94 7.24 -27.32
C ARG A 68 -3.66 5.92 -28.04
N ARG A 69 -4.73 5.34 -28.60
CA ARG A 69 -4.72 4.05 -29.34
C ARG A 69 -4.31 2.81 -28.52
N ILE A 70 -4.49 2.85 -27.19
CA ILE A 70 -4.34 1.66 -26.33
C ILE A 70 -5.33 0.55 -26.73
N THR A 71 -4.81 -0.67 -26.87
CA THR A 71 -5.56 -1.90 -27.21
C THR A 71 -6.58 -2.25 -26.12
N TYR A 72 -7.61 -3.03 -26.48
CA TYR A 72 -8.66 -3.48 -25.54
C TYR A 72 -8.07 -4.15 -24.30
N ARG A 73 -7.26 -5.21 -24.48
CA ARG A 73 -6.60 -5.92 -23.38
C ARG A 73 -5.89 -5.00 -22.38
N TYR A 74 -5.07 -4.08 -22.86
CA TYR A 74 -4.31 -3.16 -21.99
C TYR A 74 -5.19 -2.12 -21.28
N ARG A 75 -6.36 -1.80 -21.85
CA ARG A 75 -7.34 -0.93 -21.19
C ARG A 75 -7.99 -1.64 -20.00
N HIS A 76 -8.30 -2.92 -20.14
CA HIS A 76 -8.81 -3.75 -19.05
C HIS A 76 -7.75 -3.91 -17.96
N LEU A 77 -6.50 -4.19 -18.33
CA LEU A 77 -5.39 -4.19 -17.37
C LEU A 77 -5.29 -2.87 -16.57
N MET A 78 -5.39 -1.72 -17.25
CA MET A 78 -5.38 -0.41 -16.58
C MET A 78 -6.56 -0.24 -15.61
N GLN A 79 -7.75 -0.72 -15.99
CA GLN A 79 -8.93 -0.70 -15.11
C GLN A 79 -8.77 -1.64 -13.92
N ASP A 80 -8.16 -2.80 -14.11
CA ASP A 80 -7.84 -3.76 -13.06
C ASP A 80 -6.90 -3.11 -12.05
N VAL A 81 -5.80 -2.50 -12.50
CA VAL A 81 -4.85 -1.76 -11.63
C VAL A 81 -5.54 -0.60 -10.90
N LEU A 82 -6.43 0.15 -11.57
CA LEU A 82 -7.22 1.20 -10.92
C LEU A 82 -8.15 0.65 -9.84
N SER A 83 -8.68 -0.56 -10.01
CA SER A 83 -9.54 -1.20 -9.01
C SER A 83 -8.77 -1.69 -7.78
N LEU A 84 -7.50 -2.07 -7.97
CA LEU A 84 -6.58 -2.51 -6.93
C LEU A 84 -6.08 -1.35 -6.06
N LEU A 85 -5.91 -0.16 -6.63
CA LEU A 85 -5.32 1.00 -5.95
C LEU A 85 -6.40 2.04 -5.55
N PRO A 86 -6.88 2.06 -4.30
CA PRO A 86 -7.97 2.96 -3.89
C PRO A 86 -7.59 4.45 -3.93
N HIS A 87 -6.30 4.76 -3.79
CA HIS A 87 -5.72 6.11 -3.87
C HIS A 87 -5.34 6.53 -5.29
N ALA A 88 -5.59 5.68 -6.29
CA ALA A 88 -5.36 6.02 -7.68
C ALA A 88 -6.50 6.87 -8.27
N LYS A 89 -6.12 7.85 -9.09
CA LYS A 89 -7.01 8.68 -9.90
C LYS A 89 -6.77 8.37 -11.37
N LYS A 90 -7.85 8.21 -12.14
CA LYS A 90 -7.77 8.06 -13.59
C LYS A 90 -7.78 9.43 -14.27
N ASP A 91 -6.94 9.60 -15.29
CA ASP A 91 -6.97 10.79 -16.16
C ASP A 91 -7.38 10.49 -17.60
N SER A 92 -7.55 11.56 -18.36
CA SER A 92 -7.66 11.60 -19.81
C SER A 92 -6.40 11.04 -20.48
N LYS A 93 -6.56 10.56 -21.72
CA LYS A 93 -5.48 9.92 -22.48
C LYS A 93 -4.49 10.97 -22.98
N VAL A 94 -3.19 10.70 -22.80
CA VAL A 94 -2.12 11.60 -23.23
C VAL A 94 -1.79 11.38 -24.73
N GLU A 95 -1.55 12.47 -25.45
CA GLU A 95 -1.13 12.46 -26.86
C GLU A 95 0.39 12.21 -26.95
N SER A 96 0.81 11.21 -27.72
CA SER A 96 2.23 10.79 -27.77
C SER A 96 3.19 11.76 -28.47
N LYS A 97 2.71 12.87 -29.04
CA LYS A 97 3.49 13.78 -29.91
C LYS A 97 4.20 14.91 -29.17
N GLN A 98 3.77 15.29 -27.97
CA GLN A 98 4.41 16.33 -27.17
C GLN A 98 5.36 15.70 -26.14
N SER A 99 6.37 16.46 -25.69
CA SER A 99 7.37 16.05 -24.70
C SER A 99 6.72 15.28 -23.54
N LYS A 100 6.86 13.94 -23.56
CA LYS A 100 6.09 13.02 -22.68
C LYS A 100 6.35 13.30 -21.20
N GLY A 101 7.58 13.67 -20.85
CA GLY A 101 7.95 13.99 -19.47
C GLY A 101 7.27 15.26 -18.96
N ASN A 102 7.37 16.35 -19.72
CA ASN A 102 6.83 17.65 -19.29
C ASN A 102 5.31 17.63 -19.18
N ALA A 103 4.62 17.05 -20.17
CA ALA A 103 3.18 16.91 -20.12
C ALA A 103 2.73 16.07 -18.91
N LEU A 104 3.41 14.96 -18.61
CA LEU A 104 3.08 14.13 -17.44
C LEU A 104 3.33 14.87 -16.12
N ASN A 105 4.38 15.69 -16.03
CA ASN A 105 4.66 16.49 -14.85
C ASN A 105 3.59 17.56 -14.62
N GLU A 106 3.16 18.26 -15.66
CA GLU A 106 2.05 19.23 -15.60
C GLU A 106 0.74 18.54 -15.18
N LEU A 107 0.43 17.37 -15.74
CA LEU A 107 -0.73 16.57 -15.36
C LEU A 107 -0.68 16.14 -13.89
N LEU A 108 0.49 15.76 -13.38
CA LEU A 108 0.70 15.39 -11.99
C LEU A 108 0.50 16.59 -11.05
N GLU A 109 1.00 17.77 -11.42
CA GLU A 109 0.84 19.01 -10.68
C GLU A 109 -0.64 19.44 -10.62
N LEU A 110 -1.32 19.46 -11.78
CA LEU A 110 -2.75 19.79 -11.89
C LEU A 110 -3.64 18.86 -11.06
N ARG A 111 -3.28 17.58 -10.93
CA ARG A 111 -4.03 16.59 -10.14
C ARG A 111 -3.56 16.44 -8.71
N SER A 112 -2.50 17.17 -8.34
CA SER A 112 -1.79 17.10 -7.06
C SER A 112 -1.44 15.64 -6.70
N CYS A 113 -0.89 14.93 -7.67
CA CYS A 113 -0.44 13.54 -7.56
C CYS A 113 1.09 13.49 -7.47
N SER A 114 1.61 12.56 -6.68
CA SER A 114 3.04 12.39 -6.41
C SER A 114 3.69 11.32 -7.31
N SER A 115 2.90 10.33 -7.74
CA SER A 115 3.32 9.30 -8.68
C SER A 115 2.40 9.21 -9.89
N CYS A 116 2.94 8.83 -11.04
CA CYS A 116 2.17 8.45 -12.23
C CYS A 116 2.50 7.02 -12.67
N LEU A 117 1.47 6.27 -13.05
CA LEU A 117 1.54 5.08 -13.87
C LEU A 117 1.02 5.42 -15.26
N PHE A 118 1.92 5.50 -16.24
CA PHE A 118 1.59 5.80 -17.63
C PHE A 118 1.74 4.56 -18.53
N PHE A 119 0.62 4.12 -19.09
CA PHE A 119 0.53 2.97 -20.00
C PHE A 119 0.74 3.45 -21.45
N GLU A 120 1.95 3.30 -21.97
CA GLU A 120 2.31 3.64 -23.34
C GLU A 120 2.15 2.43 -24.25
N CYS A 121 1.16 2.46 -25.15
CA CYS A 121 0.98 1.45 -26.17
C CYS A 121 1.65 1.88 -27.48
N ARG A 122 2.60 1.08 -27.98
CA ARG A 122 3.33 1.34 -29.23
C ARG A 122 2.96 0.30 -30.28
N LYS A 123 2.75 0.75 -31.52
CA LYS A 123 2.33 -0.10 -32.66
C LYS A 123 1.10 -0.99 -32.36
N GLN A 124 0.28 -0.64 -31.37
CA GLN A 124 -0.86 -1.44 -30.87
C GLN A 124 -0.50 -2.88 -30.41
N LYS A 125 0.80 -3.16 -30.23
CA LYS A 125 1.32 -4.49 -29.87
C LYS A 125 2.02 -4.43 -28.53
N ASP A 126 3.00 -3.55 -28.41
CA ASP A 126 3.86 -3.48 -27.24
C ASP A 126 3.26 -2.52 -26.20
N LEU A 127 3.27 -2.93 -24.95
CA LEU A 127 2.89 -2.10 -23.82
C LEU A 127 4.13 -1.77 -22.98
N TYR A 128 4.37 -0.48 -22.79
CA TYR A 128 5.35 0.02 -21.85
C TYR A 128 4.65 0.66 -20.67
N LEU A 129 5.09 0.34 -19.46
CA LEU A 129 4.62 0.96 -18.23
C LEU A 129 5.69 1.91 -17.71
N TRP A 130 5.37 3.18 -17.64
CA TRP A 130 6.18 4.18 -16.99
C TRP A 130 5.71 4.37 -15.56
N MET A 131 6.61 4.18 -14.60
CA MET A 131 6.44 4.60 -13.21
C MET A 131 7.23 5.88 -13.02
N VAL A 132 6.57 6.97 -12.68
CA VAL A 132 7.20 8.29 -12.57
C VAL A 132 6.87 8.88 -11.21
N LYS A 133 7.90 9.37 -10.51
CA LYS A 133 7.77 10.25 -9.34
C LYS A 133 8.02 11.69 -9.79
N SER A 134 7.13 12.61 -9.45
CA SER A 134 7.24 14.04 -9.78
C SER A 134 7.29 14.86 -8.48
N PRO A 135 8.00 16.01 -8.42
CA PRO A 135 8.71 16.70 -9.51
C PRO A 135 10.17 16.28 -9.76
N GLY A 136 10.81 15.57 -8.83
CA GLY A 136 12.25 15.30 -8.87
C GLY A 136 12.68 13.99 -9.54
N GLY A 137 11.76 13.19 -10.08
CA GLY A 137 12.04 11.79 -10.40
C GLY A 137 12.06 10.92 -9.12
N PRO A 138 12.44 9.64 -9.22
CA PRO A 138 12.92 8.91 -10.41
C PRO A 138 11.81 8.50 -11.40
N SER A 139 12.22 8.06 -12.59
CA SER A 139 11.34 7.44 -13.59
C SER A 139 11.90 6.08 -14.01
N VAL A 140 11.03 5.08 -14.10
CA VAL A 140 11.39 3.73 -14.56
C VAL A 140 10.43 3.31 -15.66
N LYS A 141 10.97 2.70 -16.71
CA LYS A 141 10.21 2.19 -17.85
C LYS A 141 10.30 0.67 -17.90
N PHE A 142 9.16 0.02 -17.84
CA PHE A 142 9.04 -1.43 -17.97
C PHE A 142 8.44 -1.79 -19.33
N LEU A 143 8.94 -2.86 -19.93
CA LEU A 143 8.23 -3.57 -21.00
C LEU A 143 7.30 -4.58 -20.33
N VAL A 144 5.99 -4.47 -20.57
CA VAL A 144 4.99 -5.32 -19.93
C VAL A 144 4.70 -6.51 -20.83
N ASN A 145 5.07 -7.70 -20.36
CA ASN A 145 4.84 -8.98 -21.03
C ASN A 145 3.85 -9.85 -20.23
N ALA A 146 3.34 -10.92 -20.85
CA ALA A 146 2.48 -11.91 -20.20
C ALA A 146 1.30 -11.32 -19.40
N VAL A 147 0.59 -10.37 -20.02
CA VAL A 147 -0.58 -9.74 -19.41
C VAL A 147 -1.76 -10.70 -19.42
N HIS A 148 -2.31 -10.97 -18.24
CA HIS A 148 -3.60 -11.62 -18.09
C HIS A 148 -4.52 -10.76 -17.23
N THR A 149 -5.70 -10.43 -17.75
CA THR A 149 -6.68 -9.60 -17.04
C THR A 149 -7.62 -10.45 -16.21
N MET A 150 -8.36 -9.80 -15.30
CA MET A 150 -9.37 -10.50 -14.48
C MET A 150 -10.46 -11.19 -15.32
N GLU A 151 -10.76 -10.67 -16.51
CA GLU A 151 -11.76 -11.24 -17.43
C GLU A 151 -11.26 -12.51 -18.15
N GLU A 152 -9.94 -12.62 -18.36
CA GLU A 152 -9.33 -13.74 -19.09
C GLU A 152 -9.03 -14.94 -18.17
N LEU A 153 -8.64 -14.68 -16.91
CA LEU A 153 -8.27 -15.74 -15.97
C LEU A 153 -9.50 -16.25 -15.21
N LYS A 154 -9.79 -17.55 -15.32
CA LYS A 154 -10.79 -18.27 -14.50
C LYS A 154 -10.29 -18.51 -13.07
N LEU A 155 -9.78 -17.47 -12.41
CA LEU A 155 -9.39 -17.55 -11.01
C LEU A 155 -10.63 -17.41 -10.13
N THR A 156 -10.70 -18.25 -9.09
CA THR A 156 -11.77 -18.23 -8.09
C THR A 156 -11.52 -17.21 -6.97
N GLY A 157 -10.33 -16.60 -6.93
CA GLY A 157 -9.93 -15.66 -5.90
C GLY A 157 -10.62 -14.29 -6.03
N ASN A 158 -11.21 -13.81 -4.94
CA ASN A 158 -11.85 -12.50 -4.84
C ASN A 158 -11.44 -11.81 -3.54
N HIS A 159 -11.22 -10.51 -3.56
CA HIS A 159 -10.88 -9.74 -2.36
C HIS A 159 -11.72 -8.48 -2.27
N LEU A 160 -11.86 -7.96 -1.06
CA LEU A 160 -12.65 -6.77 -0.83
C LEU A 160 -12.01 -5.57 -1.55
N LYS A 161 -12.79 -4.89 -2.40
CA LYS A 161 -12.34 -3.66 -3.07
C LYS A 161 -11.98 -2.58 -2.05
N GLY A 162 -10.76 -2.05 -2.16
CA GLY A 162 -10.21 -1.06 -1.24
C GLY A 162 -9.64 -1.65 0.06
N SER A 163 -9.60 -2.97 0.24
CA SER A 163 -8.79 -3.57 1.31
C SER A 163 -7.30 -3.23 1.11
N ARG A 164 -6.52 -3.32 2.18
CA ARG A 164 -5.11 -2.94 2.16
C ARG A 164 -4.25 -4.17 1.80
N PRO A 165 -3.55 -4.16 0.65
CA PRO A 165 -2.69 -5.27 0.28
C PRO A 165 -1.52 -5.40 1.25
N LEU A 166 -1.10 -6.63 1.51
CA LEU A 166 0.25 -6.91 1.99
C LEU A 166 1.20 -6.94 0.79
N LEU A 167 2.31 -6.22 0.87
CA LEU A 167 3.34 -6.26 -0.18
C LEU A 167 4.42 -7.25 0.22
N THR A 168 4.73 -8.19 -0.67
CA THR A 168 5.80 -9.16 -0.50
C THR A 168 6.77 -9.03 -1.66
N PHE A 169 8.05 -8.94 -1.36
CA PHE A 169 9.13 -8.82 -2.34
C PHE A 169 10.09 -10.01 -2.19
N SER A 170 10.57 -10.57 -3.31
CA SER A 170 11.67 -11.54 -3.29
C SER A 170 12.98 -10.89 -2.80
N THR A 171 13.86 -11.68 -2.20
CA THR A 171 15.17 -11.22 -1.71
C THR A 171 16.05 -10.60 -2.79
N ASN A 172 15.87 -11.02 -4.06
CA ASN A 172 16.59 -10.47 -5.22
C ASN A 172 16.44 -8.96 -5.38
N PHE A 173 15.38 -8.34 -4.84
CA PHE A 173 15.24 -6.88 -4.90
C PHE A 173 16.29 -6.14 -4.07
N ASP A 174 16.89 -6.80 -3.08
CA ASP A 174 17.88 -6.21 -2.16
C ASP A 174 19.33 -6.44 -2.63
N GLU A 175 19.54 -7.11 -3.76
CA GLU A 175 20.88 -7.41 -4.28
C GLU A 175 21.51 -6.22 -5.01
N GLN A 176 20.78 -5.56 -5.92
CA GLN A 176 21.32 -4.49 -6.76
C GLN A 176 20.68 -3.12 -6.45
N PRO A 177 21.44 -2.00 -6.52
CA PRO A 177 20.93 -0.67 -6.19
C PRO A 177 19.70 -0.25 -7.01
N HIS A 178 19.66 -0.61 -8.29
CA HIS A 178 18.53 -0.28 -9.15
C HIS A 178 17.28 -1.07 -8.75
N TRP A 179 17.42 -2.32 -8.30
CA TRP A 179 16.30 -3.10 -7.78
C TRP A 179 15.78 -2.57 -6.45
N LYS A 180 16.66 -2.09 -5.57
CA LYS A 180 16.26 -1.39 -4.34
C LYS A 180 15.43 -0.14 -4.65
N LEU A 181 15.85 0.64 -5.66
CA LEU A 181 15.10 1.80 -6.12
C LEU A 181 13.72 1.41 -6.66
N VAL A 182 13.65 0.36 -7.48
CA VAL A 182 12.39 -0.16 -8.02
C VAL A 182 11.48 -0.68 -6.91
N LYS A 183 12.03 -1.42 -5.93
CA LYS A 183 11.30 -1.90 -4.73
C LYS A 183 10.69 -0.74 -3.97
N GLU A 184 11.45 0.34 -3.76
CA GLU A 184 10.96 1.53 -3.06
C GLU A 184 9.84 2.24 -3.84
N MET A 185 10.01 2.41 -5.17
CA MET A 185 8.97 2.99 -6.02
C MET A 185 7.69 2.15 -6.02
N ILE A 186 7.81 0.83 -6.16
CA ILE A 186 6.67 -0.09 -6.12
C ILE A 186 6.00 -0.03 -4.75
N THR A 187 6.77 0.00 -3.66
CA THR A 187 6.25 0.12 -2.30
C THR A 187 5.40 1.38 -2.15
N GLN A 188 5.91 2.54 -2.57
CA GLN A 188 5.16 3.79 -2.48
C GLN A 188 3.87 3.78 -3.32
N ILE A 189 3.94 3.27 -4.55
CA ILE A 189 2.80 3.27 -5.49
C ILE A 189 1.72 2.27 -5.07
N PHE A 190 2.11 1.03 -4.74
CA PHE A 190 1.18 -0.08 -4.50
C PHE A 190 0.77 -0.21 -3.04
N ALA A 191 1.46 0.42 -2.09
CA ALA A 191 1.00 0.48 -0.70
C ALA A 191 -0.20 1.44 -0.59
N THR A 192 -1.30 0.94 -0.07
CA THR A 192 -2.47 1.76 0.22
C THR A 192 -2.20 2.68 1.42
N PRO A 193 -2.28 4.02 1.25
CA PRO A 193 -2.10 4.98 2.34
C PRO A 193 -3.05 4.71 3.51
N LYS A 194 -2.54 4.87 4.74
CA LYS A 194 -3.34 4.70 5.95
C LYS A 194 -4.44 5.79 6.01
N ASP A 195 -5.66 5.36 6.31
CA ASP A 195 -6.86 6.21 6.40
C ASP A 195 -7.26 6.91 5.10
N HIS A 196 -6.88 6.36 3.94
CA HIS A 196 -7.43 6.85 2.68
C HIS A 196 -8.96 6.64 2.66
N ARG A 197 -9.72 7.64 2.17
CA ARG A 197 -11.20 7.63 2.20
C ARG A 197 -11.85 6.37 1.62
N LYS A 198 -11.23 5.76 0.62
CA LYS A 198 -11.71 4.52 -0.04
C LYS A 198 -11.07 3.25 0.51
N ALA A 199 -10.10 3.37 1.42
CA ALA A 199 -9.42 2.23 2.02
C ALA A 199 -10.29 1.63 3.13
N LYS A 200 -10.30 0.31 3.18
CA LYS A 200 -10.95 -0.47 4.24
C LYS A 200 -9.90 -0.99 5.21
N PRO A 201 -10.27 -1.23 6.48
CA PRO A 201 -9.29 -1.63 7.51
C PRO A 201 -8.74 -3.05 7.30
N PHE A 202 -9.41 -3.89 6.51
CA PHE A 202 -9.07 -5.30 6.33
C PHE A 202 -7.90 -5.55 5.37
N HIS A 203 -7.24 -6.68 5.58
CA HIS A 203 -6.11 -7.18 4.80
C HIS A 203 -6.48 -8.55 4.17
N ASP A 204 -7.15 -8.51 3.02
CA ASP A 204 -7.71 -9.71 2.35
C ASP A 204 -6.88 -10.20 1.17
N HIS A 205 -5.80 -9.51 0.80
CA HIS A 205 -5.01 -9.90 -0.36
C HIS A 205 -3.54 -9.50 -0.21
N VAL A 206 -2.72 -10.13 -1.04
CA VAL A 206 -1.27 -9.99 -1.06
C VAL A 206 -0.82 -9.70 -2.49
N PHE A 207 -0.04 -8.63 -2.64
CA PHE A 207 0.73 -8.36 -3.84
C PHE A 207 2.11 -8.99 -3.68
N VAL A 208 2.44 -9.87 -4.62
CA VAL A 208 3.73 -10.56 -4.66
C VAL A 208 4.50 -10.05 -5.85
N PHE A 209 5.69 -9.53 -5.57
CA PHE A 209 6.67 -9.11 -6.57
C PHE A 209 7.89 -10.03 -6.48
N SER A 210 8.21 -10.72 -7.56
CA SER A 210 9.41 -11.57 -7.64
C SER A 210 10.24 -11.24 -8.87
N ILE A 211 11.56 -11.35 -8.77
CA ILE A 211 12.47 -11.19 -9.91
C ILE A 211 12.87 -12.57 -10.40
N VAL A 212 12.63 -12.85 -11.68
CA VAL A 212 13.09 -14.07 -12.36
C VAL A 212 13.59 -13.68 -13.75
N ASP A 213 14.81 -14.07 -14.10
CA ASP A 213 15.45 -13.76 -15.40
C ASP A 213 15.41 -12.27 -15.77
N GLY A 214 15.65 -11.39 -14.79
CA GLY A 214 15.60 -9.93 -14.98
C GLY A 214 14.19 -9.35 -15.19
N HIS A 215 13.14 -10.16 -15.05
CA HIS A 215 11.75 -9.73 -15.15
C HIS A 215 11.11 -9.65 -13.76
N VAL A 216 10.35 -8.57 -13.52
CA VAL A 216 9.51 -8.43 -12.33
C VAL A 216 8.17 -9.10 -12.61
N TRP A 217 7.88 -10.18 -11.91
CA TRP A 217 6.59 -10.85 -11.90
C TRP A 217 5.71 -10.25 -10.82
N PHE A 218 4.51 -9.83 -11.21
CA PHE A 218 3.48 -9.33 -10.29
C PHE A 218 2.33 -10.33 -10.21
N ARG A 219 1.92 -10.68 -8.99
CA ARG A 219 0.76 -11.53 -8.72
C ARG A 219 -0.07 -10.96 -7.58
N ASN A 220 -1.38 -11.13 -7.68
CA ASN A 220 -2.33 -10.77 -6.63
C ASN A 220 -3.02 -12.04 -6.12
N TYR A 221 -2.87 -12.34 -4.84
CA TYR A 221 -3.45 -13.51 -4.20
C TYR A 221 -4.46 -13.08 -3.13
N GLN A 222 -5.63 -13.73 -3.11
CA GLN A 222 -6.54 -13.61 -1.98
C GLN A 222 -5.92 -14.33 -0.77
N LYS A 223 -6.01 -13.69 0.40
CA LYS A 223 -5.75 -14.34 1.68
C LYS A 223 -6.98 -15.19 2.02
N PRO A 224 -6.88 -16.52 2.08
CA PRO A 224 -7.99 -17.36 2.48
C PRO A 224 -8.36 -17.05 3.95
N ASN A 225 -9.66 -17.05 4.25
CA ASN A 225 -10.09 -16.89 5.62
C ASN A 225 -9.81 -18.21 6.36
N LEU A 226 -9.30 -18.16 7.60
CA LEU A 226 -9.04 -19.41 8.35
C LEU A 226 -10.33 -20.24 8.54
N ALA A 227 -11.49 -19.60 8.53
CA ALA A 227 -12.79 -20.26 8.59
C ALA A 227 -13.17 -21.04 7.32
N ASP A 228 -12.53 -20.76 6.18
CA ASP A 228 -12.80 -21.44 4.90
C ASP A 228 -12.03 -22.76 4.79
N PHE A 229 -10.97 -22.95 5.59
CA PHE A 229 -10.34 -24.24 5.79
C PHE A 229 -11.16 -24.99 6.85
N GLY A 230 -12.18 -25.73 6.40
CA GLY A 230 -12.94 -26.63 7.26
C GLY A 230 -11.99 -27.45 8.14
N SER A 231 -12.37 -27.61 9.42
CA SER A 231 -11.62 -28.39 10.40
C SER A 231 -11.15 -29.72 9.77
N PRO A 232 -9.85 -30.08 9.91
CA PRO A 232 -9.37 -31.36 9.41
C PRO A 232 -10.22 -32.48 10.03
N GLN A 233 -10.80 -33.32 9.17
CA GLN A 233 -11.49 -34.54 9.59
C GLN A 233 -10.50 -35.53 10.20
#